data_AF-A0A525HEV3-F1
#
_entry.id   AF-A0A525HEV3-F1
#
_cell.length_a   1.000
_cell.length_b   1.000
_cell.length_c   1.000
_cell.angle_alpha   90.00
_cell.angle_beta   90.00
_cell.angle_gamma   90.00
#
_symmetry.space_group_name_H-M   'P 1'
#
loop_
_entity.id
_entity.type
_entity.pdbx_description
1 polymer ?
#
loop_
_entity_poly.entity_id
_entity_poly.type
_entity_poly.pdbx_seq_one_letter_code
_entity_poly.pdbx_strand_id
1 'polypeptide(L)'
;MTLLPPWLPPSAATDIGLLVDGLKPAVRIHVGDNRLEMRRWARRLGLFTSTDRDGYAVLSRSGVASRRALDIDRRPGRHTIALGRMLGYPECCNRAAARVGDEGIDALCDDIAARRFRGRFRAIDPGAYAAGRAAISHVPCSHTCIASAAMAERRVGC
;
A
#
# COMPACT_ATOMS: atom_id res chain seq x y z
N MET A 1 11.13 16.75 3.62
CA MET A 1 10.49 15.50 4.07
C MET A 1 9.35 15.86 5.00
N THR A 2 8.12 15.42 4.71
CA THR A 2 7.01 15.57 5.65
C THR A 2 7.23 14.63 6.83
N LEU A 3 7.20 15.17 8.05
CA LEU A 3 7.20 14.34 9.25
C LEU A 3 5.89 13.55 9.30
N LEU A 4 6.03 12.22 9.35
CA LEU A 4 4.90 11.33 9.58
C LEU A 4 4.37 11.52 11.01
N PRO A 5 3.05 11.45 11.22
CA PRO A 5 2.50 11.42 12.56
C PRO A 5 3.10 10.26 13.38
N PRO A 6 3.44 10.47 14.66
CA PRO A 6 4.16 9.48 15.47
C PRO A 6 3.34 8.23 15.79
N TRP A 7 2.01 8.30 15.67
CA TRP A 7 1.09 7.17 15.87
C TRP A 7 0.91 6.29 14.62
N LEU A 8 1.46 6.69 13.46
CA LEU A 8 1.47 5.81 12.30
C LEU A 8 2.54 4.73 12.45
N PRO A 9 2.28 3.49 11.99
CA PRO A 9 3.29 2.46 11.96
C PRO A 9 4.42 2.86 10.99
N PRO A 10 5.65 2.36 11.20
CA PRO A 10 6.77 2.62 10.30
C PRO A 10 6.47 2.28 8.83
N SER A 11 5.69 1.22 8.59
CA SER A 11 5.25 0.81 7.24
C SER A 11 4.52 1.90 6.47
N ALA A 12 3.78 2.78 7.15
CA ALA A 12 3.05 3.87 6.51
C ALA A 12 3.97 4.86 5.78
N ALA A 13 5.26 4.92 6.15
CA ALA A 13 6.25 5.71 5.44
C ALA A 13 6.39 5.28 3.97
N THR A 14 6.36 3.97 3.72
CA THR A 14 6.43 3.41 2.38
C THR A 14 5.19 3.77 1.57
N ASP A 15 3.99 3.58 2.12
CA ASP A 15 2.73 3.96 1.47
C ASP A 15 2.70 5.44 1.12
N ILE A 16 2.89 6.30 2.12
CA ILE A 16 2.79 7.74 1.96
C ILE A 16 3.85 8.25 0.99
N GLY A 17 5.07 7.71 1.04
CA GLY A 17 6.12 8.01 0.08
C GLY A 17 5.69 7.68 -1.35
N LEU A 18 5.18 6.48 -1.61
CA LEU A 18 4.68 6.09 -2.92
C LEU A 18 3.54 6.98 -3.43
N LEU A 19 2.65 7.45 -2.54
CA LEU A 19 1.59 8.38 -2.89
C LEU A 19 2.12 9.77 -3.23
N VAL A 20 3.02 10.30 -2.40
CA VAL A 20 3.61 11.63 -2.56
C VAL A 20 4.43 11.69 -3.84
N ASP A 21 5.20 10.64 -4.15
CA ASP A 21 6.02 10.51 -5.36
C ASP A 21 5.19 10.25 -6.62
N GLY A 22 3.85 10.12 -6.49
CA GLY A 22 2.95 9.87 -7.63
C GLY A 22 3.08 8.45 -8.21
N LEU A 23 3.67 7.52 -7.47
CA LEU A 23 3.83 6.12 -7.85
C LEU A 23 2.58 5.30 -7.55
N LYS A 24 1.79 5.72 -6.55
CA LYS A 24 0.47 5.17 -6.25
C LYS A 24 -0.62 6.24 -6.35
N PRO A 25 -1.78 5.94 -6.95
CA PRO A 25 -2.91 6.88 -7.02
C PRO A 25 -3.65 7.02 -5.67
N ALA A 26 -3.59 5.99 -4.83
CA ALA A 26 -4.17 5.96 -3.51
C ALA A 26 -3.43 4.99 -2.61
N VAL A 27 -3.52 5.19 -1.29
CA VAL A 27 -3.01 4.25 -0.28
C VAL A 27 -4.03 4.02 0.82
N ARG A 28 -4.03 2.81 1.36
CA ARG A 28 -4.90 2.38 2.44
C ARG A 28 -4.06 2.12 3.68
N ILE A 29 -4.38 2.79 4.78
CA ILE A 29 -3.65 2.65 6.05
C ILE A 29 -4.62 2.55 7.23
N HIS A 30 -4.26 1.74 8.22
CA HIS A 30 -4.99 1.66 9.48
C HIS A 30 -4.58 2.82 10.39
N VAL A 31 -5.55 3.58 10.89
CA VAL A 31 -5.35 4.78 11.72
C VAL A 31 -6.04 4.70 13.07
N GLY A 32 -6.83 3.64 13.31
CA GLY A 32 -7.60 3.46 14.56
C GLY A 32 -8.47 4.67 14.87
N ASP A 33 -8.32 5.22 16.07
CA ASP A 33 -9.08 6.38 16.54
C ASP A 33 -8.55 7.73 16.03
N ASN A 34 -7.38 7.76 15.39
CA ASN A 34 -6.74 8.99 14.92
C ASN A 34 -7.35 9.54 13.61
N ARG A 35 -8.60 9.20 13.27
CA ARG A 35 -9.27 9.57 12.01
C ARG A 35 -9.32 11.08 11.77
N LEU A 36 -9.64 11.86 12.80
CA LEU A 36 -9.69 13.33 12.71
C LEU A 36 -8.30 13.93 12.51
N GLU A 37 -7.30 13.40 13.20
CA GLU A 37 -5.92 13.85 13.07
C GLU A 37 -5.35 13.49 11.70
N MET A 38 -5.61 12.27 11.22
CA MET A 38 -5.27 11.83 9.86
C MET A 38 -5.81 12.81 8.82
N ARG A 39 -7.10 13.17 8.90
CA ARG A 39 -7.73 14.09 7.94
C ARG A 39 -7.08 15.47 7.96
N ARG A 40 -6.75 16.00 9.15
CA ARG A 40 -6.05 17.29 9.29
C ARG A 40 -4.64 17.22 8.71
N TRP A 41 -3.90 16.16 9.02
CA TRP A 41 -2.55 15.94 8.51
C TRP A 41 -2.55 15.80 6.98
N ALA A 42 -3.42 14.97 6.42
CA ALA A 42 -3.55 14.77 4.98
C ALA A 42 -3.91 16.06 4.23
N ARG A 43 -4.81 16.89 4.79
CA ARG A 43 -5.19 18.18 4.20
C ARG A 43 -3.99 19.14 4.09
N ARG A 44 -3.07 19.13 5.06
CA ARG A 44 -1.84 19.94 4.99
C ARG A 44 -0.93 19.55 3.83
N LEU A 45 -1.08 18.33 3.30
CA LEU A 45 -0.35 17.79 2.15
C LEU A 45 -1.14 17.91 0.83
N GLY A 46 -2.29 18.57 0.85
CA GLY A 46 -3.17 18.61 -0.33
C GLY A 46 -3.78 17.25 -0.68
N LEU A 47 -3.84 16.33 0.27
CA LEU A 47 -4.44 15.00 0.09
C LEU A 47 -5.88 14.99 0.59
N PHE A 48 -6.70 14.17 -0.07
CA PHE A 48 -8.04 13.81 0.35
C PHE A 48 -7.99 12.51 1.16
N THR A 49 -8.84 12.41 2.17
CA THR A 49 -8.95 11.23 3.03
C THR A 49 -10.41 10.80 3.16
N SER A 50 -10.64 9.50 3.02
CA SER A 50 -11.90 8.84 3.33
C SER A 50 -11.62 7.80 4.40
N THR A 51 -12.47 7.70 5.41
CA THR A 51 -12.29 6.77 6.54
C THR A 51 -13.52 5.92 6.74
N ASP A 52 -13.34 4.69 7.23
CA ASP A 52 -14.46 3.86 7.65
C ASP A 52 -14.60 3.78 9.19
N ARG A 53 -15.53 2.92 9.62
CA ARG A 53 -15.80 2.68 11.04
C ARG A 53 -14.78 1.73 11.69
N ASP A 54 -14.05 0.95 10.90
CA ASP A 54 -13.08 -0.05 11.37
C ASP A 54 -11.67 0.55 11.49
N GLY A 55 -11.56 1.88 11.39
CA GLY A 55 -10.31 2.60 11.59
C GLY A 55 -9.40 2.63 10.38
N TYR A 56 -9.87 2.26 9.18
CA TYR A 56 -9.09 2.40 7.95
C TYR A 56 -9.30 3.77 7.30
N ALA A 57 -8.23 4.28 6.69
CA ALA A 57 -8.20 5.50 5.92
C ALA A 57 -7.62 5.24 4.52
N VAL A 58 -8.27 5.78 3.49
CA VAL A 58 -7.72 5.84 2.13
C VAL A 58 -7.32 7.27 1.82
N LEU A 59 -6.05 7.48 1.45
CA LEU A 59 -5.52 8.77 1.03
C LEU A 59 -5.31 8.80 -0.48
N SER A 60 -5.61 9.94 -1.11
CA SER A 60 -5.36 10.17 -2.53
C SER A 60 -5.25 11.65 -2.85
N ARG A 61 -4.60 12.00 -3.97
CA ARG A 61 -4.69 13.34 -4.57
C ARG A 61 -6.08 13.64 -5.15
N SER A 62 -6.94 12.62 -5.30
CA SER A 62 -8.32 12.76 -5.77
C SER A 62 -9.31 12.30 -4.71
N GLY A 63 -10.22 13.19 -4.30
CA GLY A 63 -11.31 12.84 -3.37
C GLY A 63 -12.28 11.80 -3.93
N VAL A 64 -12.39 11.67 -5.26
CA VAL A 64 -13.17 10.59 -5.89
C VAL A 64 -12.44 9.26 -5.76
N ALA A 65 -11.13 9.23 -6.03
CA ALA A 65 -10.33 8.00 -5.91
C ALA A 65 -10.27 7.49 -4.47
N SER A 66 -10.07 8.40 -3.50
CA SER A 66 -10.07 8.07 -2.07
C SER A 66 -11.38 7.41 -1.63
N ARG A 67 -12.53 8.00 -1.98
CA ARG A 67 -13.85 7.43 -1.66
C ARG A 67 -14.07 6.10 -2.35
N ARG A 68 -13.80 6.01 -3.66
CA ARG A 68 -14.03 4.80 -4.44
C ARG A 68 -13.17 3.61 -3.97
N ALA A 69 -11.92 3.84 -3.59
CA ALA A 69 -11.09 2.76 -3.04
C ALA A 69 -11.65 2.25 -1.71
N LEU A 70 -12.08 3.15 -0.82
CA LEU A 70 -12.74 2.74 0.43
C LEU A 70 -14.05 1.99 0.17
N ASP A 71 -14.88 2.49 -0.75
CA ASP A 71 -16.14 1.83 -1.14
C ASP A 71 -15.91 0.42 -1.70
N ILE A 72 -14.81 0.19 -2.43
CA ILE A 72 -14.45 -1.14 -2.94
C ILE A 72 -13.98 -2.04 -1.80
N ASP A 73 -13.13 -1.54 -0.91
CA ASP A 73 -12.61 -2.27 0.26
C ASP A 73 -13.73 -2.75 1.20
N ARG A 74 -14.84 -2.00 1.28
CA ARG A 74 -16.00 -2.36 2.09
C ARG A 74 -16.96 -3.34 1.42
N ARG A 75 -16.79 -3.65 0.14
CA ARG A 75 -17.75 -4.52 -0.56
C ARG A 75 -17.58 -5.97 -0.09
N PRO A 76 -18.69 -6.66 0.22
CA PRO A 76 -18.62 -8.10 0.45
C PRO A 76 -18.20 -8.82 -0.83
N GLY A 77 -17.45 -9.91 -0.67
CA GLY A 77 -17.00 -10.76 -1.78
C GLY A 77 -15.63 -10.36 -2.35
N ARG A 78 -15.27 -10.98 -3.48
CA ARG A 78 -13.93 -10.89 -4.07
C ARG A 78 -13.71 -9.56 -4.77
N HIS A 79 -13.02 -8.64 -4.09
CA HIS A 79 -12.72 -7.30 -4.61
C HIS A 79 -11.22 -7.01 -4.70
N THR A 80 -10.36 -7.97 -4.36
CA THR A 80 -8.88 -7.86 -4.32
C THR A 80 -8.28 -7.25 -5.60
N ILE A 81 -8.71 -7.69 -6.79
CA ILE A 81 -8.21 -7.14 -8.07
C ILE A 81 -8.65 -5.68 -8.25
N ALA A 82 -9.92 -5.39 -7.99
CA ALA A 82 -10.47 -4.06 -8.17
C ALA A 82 -9.80 -3.06 -7.21
N LEU A 83 -9.62 -3.47 -5.95
CA LEU A 83 -8.94 -2.68 -4.93
C LEU A 83 -7.47 -2.49 -5.27
N GLY A 84 -6.74 -3.57 -5.58
CA GLY A 84 -5.33 -3.50 -5.93
C GLY A 84 -5.05 -2.60 -7.14
N ARG A 85 -5.90 -2.65 -8.18
CA ARG A 85 -5.83 -1.71 -9.31
C ARG A 85 -6.06 -0.26 -8.88
N MET A 86 -7.04 -0.02 -8.00
CA MET A 86 -7.32 1.31 -7.46
C MET A 86 -6.18 1.86 -6.59
N LEU A 87 -5.40 0.98 -5.94
CA LEU A 87 -4.23 1.34 -5.15
C LEU A 87 -2.94 1.39 -6.00
N GLY A 88 -3.03 1.12 -7.31
CA GLY A 88 -1.90 1.18 -8.24
C GLY A 88 -0.97 -0.04 -8.18
N TYR A 89 -1.44 -1.17 -7.68
CA TYR A 89 -0.62 -2.38 -7.59
C TYR A 89 -0.45 -3.02 -8.98
N PRO A 90 0.71 -3.63 -9.29
CA PRO A 90 0.93 -4.29 -10.56
C PRO A 90 -0.09 -5.40 -10.84
N GLU A 91 -0.53 -5.52 -12.09
CA GLU A 91 -1.53 -6.50 -12.51
C GLU A 91 -1.13 -7.95 -12.15
N CYS A 92 0.14 -8.31 -12.26
CA CYS A 92 0.63 -9.63 -11.85
C CYS A 92 0.47 -9.89 -10.35
N CYS A 93 0.69 -8.87 -9.51
CA CYS A 93 0.52 -8.95 -8.06
C CYS A 93 -0.96 -9.03 -7.69
N ASN A 94 -1.82 -8.25 -8.35
CA ASN A 94 -3.27 -8.32 -8.16
C ASN A 94 -3.82 -9.72 -8.47
N ARG A 95 -3.34 -10.35 -9.57
CA ARG A 95 -3.74 -11.71 -9.93
C ARG A 95 -3.25 -12.74 -8.92
N ALA A 96 -2.03 -12.59 -8.39
CA ALA A 96 -1.50 -13.49 -7.38
C ALA A 96 -2.32 -13.40 -6.07
N ALA A 97 -2.57 -12.19 -5.57
CA ALA A 97 -3.39 -11.96 -4.39
C ALA A 97 -4.83 -12.50 -4.59
N ALA A 98 -5.44 -12.25 -5.75
CA ALA A 98 -6.79 -12.72 -6.02
C ALA A 98 -6.94 -14.25 -6.11
N ARG A 99 -5.86 -14.99 -6.40
CA ARG A 99 -5.87 -16.46 -6.39
C ARG A 99 -5.93 -17.04 -4.98
N VAL A 100 -5.30 -16.36 -4.02
CA VAL A 100 -5.26 -16.80 -2.62
C VAL A 100 -6.44 -16.26 -1.81
N GLY A 101 -7.13 -15.22 -2.30
CA GLY A 101 -8.20 -14.55 -1.57
C GLY A 101 -7.65 -13.65 -0.46
N ASP A 102 -8.52 -12.86 0.17
CA ASP A 102 -8.10 -11.88 1.17
C ASP A 102 -7.54 -12.59 2.42
N GLU A 103 -8.09 -13.76 2.77
CA GLU A 103 -7.65 -14.61 3.88
C GLU A 103 -6.28 -15.26 3.65
N GLY A 104 -5.85 -15.38 2.38
CA GLY A 104 -4.60 -16.01 1.98
C GLY A 104 -3.44 -15.04 1.76
N ILE A 105 -3.67 -13.72 1.85
CA ILE A 105 -2.64 -12.71 1.57
C ILE A 105 -1.47 -12.80 2.57
N ASP A 106 -1.75 -13.03 3.84
CA ASP A 106 -0.71 -13.12 4.87
C ASP A 106 0.18 -14.35 4.63
N ALA A 107 -0.41 -15.52 4.34
CA ALA A 107 0.33 -16.73 3.99
C ALA A 107 1.16 -16.56 2.69
N LEU A 108 0.63 -15.84 1.70
CA LEU A 108 1.37 -15.48 0.49
C LEU A 108 2.55 -14.56 0.81
N CYS A 109 2.35 -13.59 1.71
CA CYS A 109 3.41 -12.70 2.18
C CYS A 109 4.54 -13.50 2.84
N ASP A 110 4.20 -14.42 3.73
CA ASP A 110 5.16 -15.25 4.45
C ASP A 110 5.95 -16.18 3.52
N ASP A 111 5.30 -16.88 2.58
CA ASP A 111 5.98 -17.74 1.60
C ASP A 111 6.98 -16.95 0.74
N ILE A 112 6.62 -15.71 0.38
CA ILE A 112 7.46 -14.86 -0.45
C ILE A 112 8.60 -14.23 0.36
N ALA A 113 8.33 -13.78 1.58
CA ALA A 113 9.34 -13.26 2.52
C ALA A 113 10.40 -14.33 2.87
N ALA A 114 10.01 -15.62 2.89
CA ALA A 114 10.94 -16.72 3.10
C ALA A 114 11.93 -16.94 1.94
N ARG A 115 11.71 -16.31 0.77
CA ARG A 115 12.60 -16.43 -0.39
C ARG A 115 13.79 -15.48 -0.29
N ARG A 116 14.87 -15.81 -1.00
CA ARG A 116 16.07 -14.96 -1.04
C ARG A 116 15.96 -13.90 -2.13
N PHE A 117 15.84 -12.64 -1.73
CA PHE A 117 15.91 -11.49 -2.63
C PHE A 117 17.37 -11.10 -2.92
N ARG A 118 17.70 -10.89 -4.21
CA ARG A 118 19.06 -10.56 -4.67
C ARG A 118 19.07 -9.35 -5.60
N GLY A 119 20.16 -8.57 -5.57
CA GLY A 119 20.34 -7.40 -6.42
C GLY A 119 19.17 -6.41 -6.29
N ARG A 120 18.65 -5.96 -7.43
CA ARG A 120 17.50 -5.03 -7.51
C ARG A 120 16.24 -5.49 -6.78
N PHE A 121 16.08 -6.80 -6.58
CA PHE A 121 14.88 -7.33 -5.94
C PHE A 121 14.89 -7.19 -4.41
N ARG A 122 16.01 -6.83 -3.78
CA ARG A 122 16.04 -6.59 -2.32
C ARG A 122 15.06 -5.52 -1.86
N ALA A 123 14.79 -4.53 -2.71
CA ALA A 123 13.88 -3.42 -2.39
C ALA A 123 12.40 -3.83 -2.36
N ILE A 124 12.06 -5.01 -2.91
CA ILE A 124 10.69 -5.54 -2.93
C ILE A 124 10.45 -6.63 -1.91
N ASP A 125 11.38 -6.85 -0.98
CA ASP A 125 11.22 -7.81 0.10
C ASP A 125 10.06 -7.40 1.03
N PRO A 126 8.94 -8.15 1.05
CA PRO A 126 7.80 -7.80 1.88
C PRO A 126 8.09 -7.98 3.38
N GLY A 127 9.09 -8.79 3.77
CA GLY A 127 9.50 -8.94 5.17
C GLY A 127 10.10 -7.66 5.76
N ALA A 128 10.55 -6.73 4.91
CA ALA A 128 11.05 -5.43 5.33
C ALA A 128 9.95 -4.38 5.53
N TYR A 129 8.71 -4.67 5.15
CA TYR A 129 7.62 -3.69 5.07
C TYR A 129 7.16 -3.19 6.44
N ALA A 130 6.94 -4.08 7.41
CA ALA A 130 6.50 -3.69 8.76
C ALA A 130 7.47 -2.70 9.43
N ALA A 131 8.77 -2.82 9.13
CA ALA A 131 9.82 -1.94 9.61
C ALA A 131 9.97 -0.64 8.79
N GLY A 132 9.13 -0.40 7.77
CA GLY A 132 9.20 0.76 6.89
C GLY A 132 10.43 0.76 5.96
N ARG A 133 11.05 -0.40 5.74
CA ARG A 133 12.28 -0.54 4.93
C ARG A 133 12.02 -1.09 3.52
N ALA A 134 10.82 -1.58 3.24
CA ALA A 134 10.44 -1.97 1.89
C ALA A 134 10.19 -0.73 1.03
N ALA A 135 10.52 -0.81 -0.26
CA ALA A 135 10.24 0.26 -1.24
C ALA A 135 8.86 0.11 -1.91
N ILE A 136 8.11 -0.94 -1.57
CA ILE A 136 6.75 -1.21 -2.04
C ILE A 136 5.84 -1.51 -0.85
N SER A 137 4.54 -1.25 -1.01
CA SER A 137 3.52 -1.55 0.01
C SER A 137 2.45 -2.53 -0.48
N HIS A 138 2.86 -3.53 -1.27
CA HIS A 138 2.03 -4.66 -1.69
C HIS A 138 2.87 -5.92 -1.69
N VAL A 139 2.24 -7.08 -1.56
CA VAL A 139 2.93 -8.37 -1.67
C VAL A 139 3.29 -8.61 -3.15
N PRO A 140 4.58 -8.72 -3.51
CA PRO A 140 4.95 -8.99 -4.90
C PRO A 140 4.50 -10.40 -5.29
N CYS A 141 4.21 -10.68 -6.57
CA CYS A 141 3.80 -12.04 -6.98
C CYS A 141 4.92 -13.09 -6.96
N SER A 142 6.18 -12.65 -6.82
CA SER A 142 7.36 -13.50 -6.67
C SER A 142 8.55 -12.68 -6.14
N HIS A 143 9.58 -13.36 -5.65
CA HIS A 143 10.84 -12.74 -5.20
C HIS A 143 11.68 -12.12 -6.34
N THR A 144 11.24 -12.29 -7.59
CA THR A 144 11.85 -11.74 -8.81
C THR A 144 10.84 -10.90 -9.61
N CYS A 145 9.78 -10.40 -8.96
CA CYS A 145 8.73 -9.65 -9.63
C CYS A 145 9.28 -8.37 -10.28
N ILE A 146 9.35 -8.37 -11.61
CA ILE A 146 9.91 -7.26 -12.41
C ILE A 146 9.09 -5.98 -12.23
N ALA A 147 7.76 -6.09 -12.23
CA ALA A 147 6.89 -4.92 -12.11
C ALA A 147 7.01 -4.24 -10.73
N SER A 148 7.09 -5.03 -9.67
CA SER A 148 7.37 -4.52 -8.33
C SER A 148 8.77 -3.91 -8.24
N ALA A 149 9.77 -4.54 -8.84
CA ALA A 149 11.14 -4.03 -8.83
C ALA A 149 11.23 -2.67 -9.55
N ALA A 150 10.57 -2.53 -10.71
CA ALA A 150 10.52 -1.25 -11.42
C ALA A 150 9.83 -0.14 -10.61
N MET A 151 8.77 -0.46 -9.85
CA MET A 151 8.15 0.49 -8.92
C MET A 151 9.12 0.89 -7.79
N ALA A 152 9.81 -0.08 -7.19
CA ALA A 152 10.78 0.15 -6.14
C ALA A 152 11.97 1.02 -6.61
N GLU A 153 12.52 0.74 -7.80
CA GLU A 153 13.62 1.50 -8.39
C GLU A 153 13.24 2.98 -8.58
N ARG A 154 12.02 3.26 -9.04
CA ARG A 154 11.50 4.63 -9.15
C ARG A 154 11.34 5.33 -7.79
N ARG A 155 11.15 4.58 -6.71
CA ARG A 155 10.98 5.13 -5.36
C ARG A 155 12.32 5.44 -4.68
N VAL A 156 13.34 4.62 -4.93
CA VAL A 156 14.68 4.74 -4.32
C VAL A 156 15.60 5.66 -5.15
N GLY A 157 15.35 5.77 -6.46
CA GLY A 157 16.10 6.65 -7.36
C GLY A 157 15.64 8.11 -7.37
N CYS A 158 14.60 8.47 -6.61
CA CYS A 158 14.14 9.83 -6.38
C CYS A 158 14.55 10.29 -4.97
#